data_AF-A0A973EVL5-F1
#
_entry.id   AF-A0A973EVL5-F1
#
_cell.length_a   1.000
_cell.length_b   1.000
_cell.length_c   1.000
_cell.angle_alpha   90.00
_cell.angle_beta   90.00
_cell.angle_gamma   90.00
#
_symmetry.space_group_name_H-M   'P 1'
#
loop_
_entity.id
_entity.type
_entity.pdbx_description
1 polymer ?
#
loop_
_entity_poly.entity_id
_entity_poly.type
_entity_poly.pdbx_seq_one_letter_code
_entity_poly.pdbx_strand_id
1 'polypeptide(L)'
;MKLKRSWKRIFAAFVVLLCIAVLTVLLIILVPEPPAGEIKYARELLSEAEKINARAYSRGLFSEAKTMYDSAMFYWQKENKKFIYFRNFYDVSRCAELSAEKAEEAMRKSKITSSNLQLNLRLQIDTLNKIVSALDKNFSSYPLSEKVRHNISKGRLLLREAEIDFRKGDFIQAGRKTEESENLLKSSYETADSDLKSYFEAFPVWKKWTDKTIRESRQNLAYAIIVDKFARKCIVYKNGVRKQEFSVELGRNWVGHKREKGDDATPEGLYKITKKLEGSRTKYHKALLINYPNEADLEEFRKSKEKGLLPSSAKPGSLIEIHGGGGRGADWTEGCVALTNSDMDALYKLVQVGTPVTIVGSMVSLEEAVK
;
A
#
# COMPACT_ATOMS: atom_id res chain seq x y z
N MET A 1 -25.34 -4.10 108.50
CA MET A 1 -24.75 -2.87 107.89
C MET A 1 -23.66 -3.11 106.81
N LYS A 2 -23.39 -4.36 106.36
CA LYS A 2 -22.34 -4.66 105.35
C LYS A 2 -22.84 -4.71 103.89
N LEU A 3 -24.11 -5.05 103.62
CA LEU A 3 -24.66 -5.09 102.24
C LEU A 3 -24.76 -3.70 101.56
N LYS A 4 -25.12 -2.63 102.31
CA LYS A 4 -25.22 -1.26 101.76
C LYS A 4 -23.89 -0.67 101.26
N ARG A 5 -22.74 -1.15 101.77
CA ARG A 5 -21.40 -0.70 101.34
C ARG A 5 -20.91 -1.42 100.06
N SER A 6 -21.39 -2.64 99.80
CA SER A 6 -21.02 -3.41 98.61
C SER A 6 -21.72 -2.89 97.34
N TRP A 7 -23.03 -2.58 97.42
CA TRP A 7 -23.79 -2.05 96.28
C TRP A 7 -23.29 -0.67 95.82
N LYS A 8 -22.86 0.21 96.75
CA LYS A 8 -22.23 1.49 96.43
C LYS A 8 -20.89 1.34 95.67
N ARG A 9 -20.11 0.30 95.97
CA ARG A 9 -18.84 0.00 95.27
C ARG A 9 -19.09 -0.59 93.87
N ILE A 10 -20.09 -1.47 93.74
CA ILE A 10 -20.51 -2.04 92.46
C ILE A 10 -21.09 -0.95 91.54
N PHE A 11 -21.94 -0.06 92.08
CA PHE A 11 -22.48 1.08 91.34
C PHE A 11 -21.38 2.07 90.93
N ALA A 12 -20.44 2.40 91.82
CA ALA A 12 -19.30 3.25 91.47
C ALA A 12 -18.42 2.62 90.38
N ALA A 13 -18.16 1.32 90.44
CA ALA A 13 -17.42 0.60 89.40
C ALA A 13 -18.17 0.59 88.05
N PHE A 14 -19.50 0.42 88.08
CA PHE A 14 -20.35 0.52 86.89
C PHE A 14 -20.33 1.92 86.27
N VAL A 15 -20.42 2.98 87.08
CA VAL A 15 -20.33 4.37 86.62
C VAL A 15 -18.95 4.66 86.01
N VAL A 16 -17.86 4.17 86.62
CA VAL A 16 -16.51 4.32 86.05
C VAL A 16 -16.38 3.57 84.72
N LEU A 17 -16.88 2.34 84.62
CA LEU A 17 -16.92 1.57 83.38
C LEU A 17 -17.75 2.26 82.30
N LEU A 18 -18.90 2.84 82.66
CA LEU A 18 -19.73 3.61 81.75
C LEU A 18 -19.02 4.88 81.29
N CYS A 19 -18.34 5.61 82.18
CA CYS A 19 -17.54 6.78 81.81
C CYS A 19 -16.37 6.42 80.90
N ILE A 20 -15.71 5.27 81.13
CA ILE A 20 -14.65 4.76 80.24
C ILE A 20 -15.26 4.35 78.89
N ALA A 21 -16.42 3.69 78.87
CA ALA A 21 -17.12 3.33 77.64
C ALA A 21 -17.56 4.57 76.84
N VAL A 22 -18.09 5.59 77.51
CA VAL A 22 -18.47 6.87 76.88
C VAL A 22 -17.22 7.59 76.38
N LEU A 23 -16.16 7.68 77.19
CA LEU A 23 -14.90 8.32 76.79
C LEU A 23 -14.23 7.60 75.61
N THR A 24 -14.24 6.27 75.59
CA THR A 24 -13.70 5.48 74.48
C THR A 24 -14.51 5.67 73.21
N VAL A 25 -15.84 5.70 73.28
CA VAL A 25 -16.71 6.02 72.14
C VAL A 25 -16.46 7.46 71.66
N LEU A 26 -16.34 8.43 72.56
CA LEU A 26 -16.09 9.84 72.23
C LEU A 26 -14.71 10.02 71.57
N LEU A 27 -13.69 9.30 72.05
CA LEU A 27 -12.37 9.24 71.43
C LEU A 27 -12.44 8.60 70.04
N ILE A 28 -13.22 7.54 69.83
CA ILE A 28 -13.38 6.95 68.48
C ILE A 28 -14.05 7.93 67.51
N ILE A 29 -15.10 8.63 67.93
CA ILE A 29 -15.85 9.59 67.09
C ILE A 29 -15.01 10.81 66.70
N LEU A 30 -14.06 11.22 67.55
CA LEU A 30 -13.17 12.35 67.28
C LEU A 30 -12.05 12.03 66.27
N VAL A 31 -11.88 10.76 65.87
CA VAL A 31 -10.89 10.39 64.84
C VAL A 31 -11.42 10.80 63.46
N PRO A 32 -10.72 11.66 62.72
CA PRO A 32 -11.09 11.99 61.35
C PRO A 32 -11.10 10.73 60.48
N GLU A 33 -12.20 10.48 59.78
CA GLU A 33 -12.32 9.35 58.87
C GLU A 33 -11.40 9.54 57.64
N PRO A 34 -10.58 8.54 57.28
CA PRO A 34 -9.75 8.62 56.08
C PRO A 34 -10.59 8.46 54.81
N PRO A 35 -10.31 9.18 53.72
CA PRO A 35 -11.09 9.17 52.48
C PRO A 35 -10.74 7.95 51.59
N ALA A 36 -10.84 6.75 52.18
CA ALA A 36 -10.48 5.50 51.53
C ALA A 36 -11.38 5.17 50.35
N GLY A 37 -12.64 5.61 50.39
CA GLY A 37 -13.61 5.42 49.30
C GLY A 37 -13.23 6.22 48.06
N GLU A 38 -12.89 7.50 48.25
CA GLU A 38 -12.53 8.45 47.21
C GLU A 38 -11.23 8.05 46.51
N ILE A 39 -10.22 7.64 47.28
CA ILE A 39 -8.96 7.11 46.71
C ILE A 39 -9.21 5.81 45.94
N LYS A 40 -10.01 4.90 46.50
CA LYS A 40 -10.35 3.66 45.81
C LYS A 40 -11.08 3.95 44.49
N TYR A 41 -12.04 4.86 44.50
CA TYR A 41 -12.81 5.28 43.32
C TYR A 41 -11.91 5.91 42.25
N ALA A 42 -11.07 6.88 42.64
CA ALA A 42 -10.11 7.52 41.72
C ALA A 42 -9.14 6.50 41.10
N ARG A 43 -8.66 5.54 41.90
CA ARG A 43 -7.79 4.45 41.42
C ARG A 43 -8.50 3.52 40.43
N GLU A 44 -9.76 3.17 40.71
CA GLU A 44 -10.58 2.34 39.83
C GLU A 44 -10.81 3.04 38.48
N LEU A 45 -11.17 4.32 38.49
CA LEU A 45 -11.33 5.12 37.27
C LEU A 45 -10.04 5.27 36.48
N LEU A 46 -8.89 5.48 37.14
CA LEU A 46 -7.59 5.49 36.46
C LEU A 46 -7.28 4.15 35.79
N SER A 47 -7.60 3.04 36.46
CA SER A 47 -7.44 1.70 35.90
C SER A 47 -8.36 1.46 34.70
N GLU A 48 -9.60 1.92 34.75
CA GLU A 48 -10.54 1.85 33.63
C GLU A 48 -10.10 2.73 32.46
N ALA A 49 -9.66 3.95 32.72
CA ALA A 49 -9.09 4.85 31.72
C ALA A 49 -7.87 4.21 31.02
N GLU A 50 -7.02 3.51 31.78
CA GLU A 50 -5.88 2.79 31.22
C GLU A 50 -6.32 1.61 30.34
N LYS A 51 -7.33 0.83 30.74
CA LYS A 51 -7.88 -0.29 29.95
C LYS A 51 -8.40 0.14 28.59
N ILE A 52 -8.94 1.36 28.47
CA ILE A 52 -9.43 1.91 27.19
C ILE A 52 -8.39 2.76 26.47
N ASN A 53 -7.10 2.62 26.83
CA ASN A 53 -5.97 3.32 26.22
C ASN A 53 -6.05 4.85 26.27
N ALA A 54 -6.57 5.42 27.37
CA ALA A 54 -6.63 6.88 27.55
C ALA A 54 -5.25 7.56 27.50
N ARG A 55 -4.19 6.81 27.79
CA ARG A 55 -2.80 7.26 27.60
C ARG A 55 -2.49 7.64 26.14
N ALA A 56 -3.06 6.92 25.18
CA ALA A 56 -2.88 7.19 23.75
C ALA A 56 -3.91 8.19 23.24
N TYR A 57 -5.19 8.04 23.59
CA TYR A 57 -6.29 8.82 23.00
C TYR A 57 -6.59 10.15 23.71
N SER A 58 -6.19 10.31 24.97
CA SER A 58 -6.43 11.50 25.79
C SER A 58 -5.26 11.79 26.74
N ARG A 59 -4.03 11.75 26.21
CA ARG A 59 -2.78 11.82 26.99
C ARG A 59 -2.76 12.94 28.04
N GLY A 60 -3.21 14.15 27.68
CA GLY A 60 -3.24 15.30 28.60
C GLY A 60 -4.11 15.04 29.83
N LEU A 61 -5.39 14.77 29.63
CA LEU A 61 -6.35 14.50 30.71
C LEU A 61 -5.95 13.29 31.57
N PHE A 62 -5.44 12.22 30.95
CA PHE A 62 -4.97 11.05 31.69
C PHE A 62 -3.74 11.37 32.55
N SER A 63 -2.82 12.21 32.04
CA SER A 63 -1.65 12.65 32.80
C SER A 63 -2.07 13.53 33.98
N GLU A 64 -3.00 14.46 33.77
CA GLU A 64 -3.55 15.31 34.83
C GLU A 64 -4.21 14.48 35.93
N ALA A 65 -5.06 13.52 35.55
CA ALA A 65 -5.72 12.61 36.47
C ALA A 65 -4.71 11.85 37.34
N LYS A 66 -3.63 11.33 36.72
CA LYS A 66 -2.57 10.61 37.43
C LYS A 66 -1.80 11.54 38.38
N THR A 67 -1.45 12.76 37.94
CA THR A 67 -0.77 13.74 38.79
C THR A 67 -1.61 14.12 40.01
N MET A 68 -2.92 14.26 39.85
CA MET A 68 -3.84 14.52 40.98
C MET A 68 -3.90 13.33 41.94
N TYR A 69 -3.91 12.09 41.44
CA TYR A 69 -3.85 10.90 42.28
C TYR A 69 -2.53 10.80 43.06
N ASP A 70 -1.41 11.04 42.39
CA ASP A 70 -0.08 11.05 43.02
C ASP A 70 -0.01 12.12 44.12
N SER A 71 -0.63 13.29 43.89
CA SER A 71 -0.76 14.35 44.89
C SER A 71 -1.63 13.91 46.07
N ALA A 72 -2.76 13.24 45.82
CA ALA A 72 -3.62 12.70 46.87
C ALA A 72 -2.89 11.69 47.75
N MET A 73 -2.11 10.78 47.13
CA MET A 73 -1.29 9.79 47.85
C MET A 73 -0.17 10.45 48.66
N PHE A 74 0.45 11.50 48.14
CA PHE A 74 1.45 12.29 48.86
C PHE A 74 0.85 12.93 50.12
N TYR A 75 -0.30 13.61 50.00
CA TYR A 75 -1.00 14.19 51.16
C TYR A 75 -1.43 13.11 52.16
N TRP A 76 -1.95 11.98 51.68
CA TRP A 76 -2.34 10.85 52.53
C TRP A 76 -1.18 10.35 53.39
N GLN A 77 -0.01 10.14 52.77
CA GLN A 77 1.20 9.74 53.49
C GLN A 77 1.63 10.78 54.53
N LYS A 78 1.52 12.07 54.20
CA LYS A 78 1.85 13.17 55.12
C LYS A 78 0.91 13.20 56.33
N GLU A 79 -0.39 13.04 56.12
CA GLU A 79 -1.39 13.03 57.20
C GLU A 79 -1.24 11.79 58.09
N ASN A 80 -0.91 10.64 57.52
CA ASN A 80 -0.70 9.41 58.31
C ASN A 80 0.53 9.44 59.22
N LYS A 81 1.49 10.35 58.99
CA LYS A 81 2.60 10.61 59.91
C LYS A 81 2.18 11.44 61.14
N LYS A 82 1.04 12.14 61.06
CA LYS A 82 0.51 12.89 62.20
C LYS A 82 -0.19 11.95 63.18
N PHE A 83 -0.23 12.39 64.45
CA PHE A 83 -1.02 11.73 65.48
C PHE A 83 -2.50 11.68 65.08
N ILE A 84 -3.19 10.60 65.42
CA ILE A 84 -4.47 10.19 64.82
C ILE A 84 -5.57 11.27 64.87
N TYR A 85 -5.62 12.08 65.93
CA TYR A 85 -6.61 13.14 66.12
C TYR A 85 -6.28 14.47 65.41
N PHE A 86 -5.05 14.65 64.90
CA PHE A 86 -4.61 15.88 64.23
C PHE A 86 -4.51 15.74 62.71
N ARG A 87 -5.11 14.69 62.16
CA ARG A 87 -5.12 14.42 60.71
C ARG A 87 -6.17 15.31 60.03
N ASN A 88 -5.84 15.84 58.87
CA ASN A 88 -6.77 16.59 58.03
C ASN A 88 -6.70 16.07 56.59
N PHE A 89 -7.75 15.35 56.19
CA PHE A 89 -7.80 14.70 54.89
C PHE A 89 -8.40 15.56 53.76
N TYR A 90 -8.66 16.85 53.99
CA TYR A 90 -9.26 17.74 52.98
C TYR A 90 -8.51 17.75 51.65
N ASP A 91 -7.18 17.96 51.67
CA ASP A 91 -6.36 17.97 50.45
C ASP A 91 -6.30 16.58 49.79
N VAL A 92 -6.44 15.51 50.57
CA VAL A 92 -6.49 14.13 50.07
C VAL A 92 -7.78 13.90 49.29
N SER A 93 -8.94 14.22 49.89
CA SER A 93 -10.25 14.11 49.24
C SER A 93 -10.32 14.98 47.98
N ARG A 94 -9.90 16.25 48.07
CA ARG A 94 -9.93 17.17 46.92
C ARG A 94 -9.08 16.65 45.75
N CYS A 95 -7.86 16.19 46.02
CA CYS A 95 -7.01 15.65 44.95
C CYS A 95 -7.54 14.31 44.41
N ALA A 96 -8.17 13.47 45.24
CA ALA A 96 -8.80 12.24 44.79
C ALA A 96 -10.02 12.50 43.88
N GLU A 97 -10.87 13.46 44.26
CA GLU A 97 -12.04 13.90 43.47
C GLU A 97 -11.60 14.49 42.11
N LEU A 98 -10.62 15.40 42.11
CA LEU A 98 -10.08 15.97 40.87
C LEU A 98 -9.44 14.90 39.98
N SER A 99 -8.78 13.90 40.58
CA SER A 99 -8.25 12.76 39.83
C SER A 99 -9.36 11.95 39.16
N ALA A 100 -10.43 11.64 39.90
CA ALA A 100 -11.60 10.93 39.40
C ALA A 100 -12.27 11.70 38.25
N GLU A 101 -12.53 13.00 38.42
CA GLU A 101 -13.12 13.87 37.40
C GLU A 101 -12.29 13.86 36.11
N LYS A 102 -10.96 14.05 36.23
CA LYS A 102 -10.06 14.05 35.07
C LYS A 102 -9.97 12.67 34.41
N ALA A 103 -10.05 11.59 35.17
CA ALA A 103 -10.10 10.24 34.63
C ALA A 103 -11.38 10.00 33.82
N GLU A 104 -12.55 10.43 34.33
CA GLU A 104 -13.82 10.34 33.60
C GLU A 104 -13.83 11.18 32.31
N GLU A 105 -13.28 12.41 32.36
CA GLU A 105 -13.08 13.26 31.19
C GLU A 105 -12.17 12.58 30.15
N ALA A 106 -11.04 12.02 30.62
CA ALA A 106 -10.11 11.26 29.77
C ALA A 106 -10.82 10.08 29.11
N MET A 107 -11.67 9.35 29.83
CA MET A 107 -12.40 8.21 29.31
C MET A 107 -13.41 8.61 28.24
N ARG A 108 -14.22 9.64 28.50
CA ARG A 108 -15.19 10.18 27.52
C ARG A 108 -14.50 10.60 26.24
N LYS A 109 -13.41 11.38 26.36
CA LYS A 109 -12.61 11.83 25.23
C LYS A 109 -12.01 10.65 24.47
N SER A 110 -11.47 9.66 25.17
CA SER A 110 -10.86 8.48 24.56
C SER A 110 -11.83 7.67 23.73
N LYS A 111 -13.06 7.48 24.22
CA LYS A 111 -14.11 6.77 23.48
C LYS A 111 -14.48 7.49 22.18
N ILE A 112 -14.61 8.81 22.22
CA ILE A 112 -14.90 9.63 21.02
C ILE A 112 -13.72 9.57 20.04
N THR A 113 -12.50 9.83 20.51
CA THR A 113 -11.28 9.79 19.67
C THR A 113 -11.09 8.43 19.03
N SER A 114 -11.24 7.34 19.78
CA SER A 114 -11.12 5.97 19.29
C SER A 114 -12.18 5.66 18.22
N SER A 115 -13.44 6.05 18.45
CA SER A 115 -14.53 5.85 17.48
C SER A 115 -14.30 6.62 16.18
N ASN A 116 -13.85 7.88 16.28
CA ASN A 116 -13.52 8.70 15.12
C ASN A 116 -12.33 8.12 14.34
N LEU A 117 -11.29 7.68 15.05
CA LEU A 117 -10.13 7.03 14.44
C LEU A 117 -10.55 5.74 13.72
N GLN A 118 -11.37 4.91 14.34
CA GLN A 118 -11.92 3.70 13.73
C GLN A 118 -12.65 4.02 12.42
N LEU A 119 -13.52 5.03 12.40
CA LEU A 119 -14.25 5.43 11.20
C LEU A 119 -13.30 5.89 10.09
N ASN A 120 -12.34 6.76 10.41
CA ASN A 120 -11.37 7.28 9.44
C ASN A 120 -10.50 6.17 8.86
N LEU A 121 -9.98 5.27 9.71
CA LEU A 121 -9.16 4.15 9.27
C LEU A 121 -9.91 3.20 8.36
N ARG A 122 -11.19 2.93 8.65
CA ARG A 122 -12.02 2.11 7.78
C ARG A 122 -12.09 2.70 6.37
N LEU A 123 -12.35 4.00 6.26
CA LEU A 123 -12.42 4.70 4.98
C LEU A 123 -11.06 4.70 4.24
N GLN A 124 -9.97 4.88 4.97
CA GLN A 124 -8.61 4.83 4.38
C GLN A 124 -8.28 3.43 3.87
N ILE A 125 -8.49 2.37 4.68
CA ILE A 125 -8.27 0.97 4.28
C ILE A 125 -9.11 0.62 3.05
N ASP A 126 -10.38 1.01 3.01
CA ASP A 126 -11.26 0.78 1.85
C ASP A 126 -10.73 1.48 0.59
N THR A 127 -10.20 2.70 0.75
CA THR A 127 -9.58 3.47 -0.35
C THR A 127 -8.30 2.81 -0.84
N LEU A 128 -7.43 2.35 0.07
CA LEU A 128 -6.20 1.65 -0.29
C LEU A 128 -6.48 0.32 -1.00
N ASN A 129 -7.50 -0.42 -0.58
CA ASN A 129 -7.95 -1.64 -1.26
C ASN A 129 -8.43 -1.35 -2.70
N LYS A 130 -9.10 -0.20 -2.94
CA LYS A 130 -9.43 0.25 -4.30
C LYS A 130 -8.18 0.57 -5.12
N ILE A 131 -7.17 1.20 -4.52
CA ILE A 131 -5.88 1.47 -5.20
C ILE A 131 -5.18 0.15 -5.56
N VAL A 132 -5.13 -0.81 -4.65
CA VAL A 132 -4.56 -2.14 -4.92
C VAL A 132 -5.29 -2.82 -6.09
N SER A 133 -6.63 -2.76 -6.09
CA SER A 133 -7.44 -3.32 -7.18
C SER A 133 -7.17 -2.61 -8.51
N ALA A 134 -7.02 -1.29 -8.50
CA ALA A 134 -6.66 -0.52 -9.69
C ALA A 134 -5.24 -0.83 -10.17
N LEU A 135 -4.29 -1.06 -9.27
CA LEU A 135 -2.93 -1.49 -9.62
C LEU A 135 -2.95 -2.84 -10.35
N ASP A 136 -3.68 -3.81 -9.81
CA ASP A 136 -3.79 -5.15 -10.41
C ASP A 136 -4.49 -5.09 -11.76
N LYS A 137 -5.55 -4.29 -11.91
CA LYS A 137 -6.29 -4.16 -13.17
C LYS A 137 -5.45 -3.46 -14.24
N ASN A 138 -5.02 -2.23 -13.95
CA ASN A 138 -4.49 -1.31 -14.95
C ASN A 138 -3.05 -1.64 -15.38
N PHE A 139 -2.28 -2.31 -14.51
CA PHE A 139 -0.87 -2.62 -14.77
C PHE A 139 -0.57 -4.12 -14.84
N SER A 140 -1.59 -4.98 -14.91
CA SER A 140 -1.43 -6.45 -15.05
C SER A 140 -0.46 -6.85 -16.17
N SER A 141 -0.54 -6.16 -17.30
CA SER A 141 0.26 -6.44 -18.50
C SER A 141 1.39 -5.43 -18.73
N TYR A 142 1.55 -4.45 -17.85
CA TYR A 142 2.56 -3.39 -17.98
C TYR A 142 3.73 -3.64 -17.02
N PRO A 143 4.98 -3.78 -17.50
CA PRO A 143 6.12 -4.03 -16.64
C PRO A 143 6.44 -2.80 -15.79
N LEU A 144 6.26 -2.93 -14.49
CA LEU A 144 6.61 -1.90 -13.52
C LEU A 144 8.10 -1.96 -13.17
N SER A 145 8.72 -0.82 -12.84
CA SER A 145 10.12 -0.79 -12.37
C SER A 145 10.29 -1.60 -11.07
N GLU A 146 11.51 -2.07 -10.80
CA GLU A 146 11.81 -2.86 -9.59
C GLU A 146 11.41 -2.12 -8.30
N LYS A 147 11.74 -0.82 -8.23
CA LYS A 147 11.38 0.06 -7.11
C LYS A 147 9.87 0.12 -6.90
N VAL A 148 9.10 0.30 -7.98
CA VAL A 148 7.63 0.35 -7.92
C VAL A 148 7.06 -1.00 -7.46
N ARG A 149 7.54 -2.13 -8.01
CA ARG A 149 7.11 -3.46 -7.58
C ARG A 149 7.41 -3.74 -6.10
N HIS A 150 8.60 -3.33 -5.64
CA HIS A 150 8.99 -3.45 -4.23
C HIS A 150 8.06 -2.65 -3.33
N ASN A 151 7.82 -1.38 -3.66
CA ASN A 151 6.93 -0.50 -2.90
C ASN A 151 5.48 -1.02 -2.86
N ILE A 152 4.96 -1.52 -3.99
CA ILE A 152 3.62 -2.13 -4.04
C ILE A 152 3.56 -3.35 -3.12
N SER A 153 4.57 -4.22 -3.18
CA SER A 153 4.62 -5.44 -2.35
C SER A 153 4.67 -5.10 -0.86
N LYS A 154 5.54 -4.14 -0.47
CA LYS A 154 5.66 -3.66 0.90
C LYS A 154 4.37 -2.97 1.37
N GLY A 155 3.77 -2.12 0.54
CA GLY A 155 2.51 -1.45 0.82
C GLY A 155 1.37 -2.44 1.05
N ARG A 156 1.25 -3.47 0.20
CA ARG A 156 0.24 -4.54 0.37
C ARG A 156 0.42 -5.29 1.70
N LEU A 157 1.65 -5.62 2.07
CA LEU A 157 1.93 -6.28 3.35
C LEU A 157 1.48 -5.40 4.52
N LEU A 158 1.87 -4.13 4.52
CA LEU A 158 1.49 -3.17 5.56
C LEU A 158 -0.04 -2.97 5.64
N LEU A 159 -0.73 -2.91 4.50
CA LEU A 159 -2.19 -2.82 4.46
C LEU A 159 -2.84 -4.06 5.11
N ARG A 160 -2.35 -5.26 4.80
CA ARG A 160 -2.85 -6.50 5.43
C ARG A 160 -2.61 -6.54 6.92
N GLU A 161 -1.45 -6.09 7.36
CA GLU A 161 -1.17 -5.96 8.79
C GLU A 161 -2.07 -4.91 9.47
N ALA A 162 -2.29 -3.76 8.81
CA ALA A 162 -3.19 -2.72 9.30
C ALA A 162 -4.63 -3.23 9.46
N GLU A 163 -5.13 -4.02 8.49
CA GLU A 163 -6.44 -4.67 8.57
C GLU A 163 -6.54 -5.65 9.75
N ILE A 164 -5.46 -6.39 10.05
CA ILE A 164 -5.39 -7.30 11.20
C ILE A 164 -5.45 -6.50 12.51
N ASP A 165 -4.64 -5.46 12.65
CA ASP A 165 -4.59 -4.62 13.85
C ASP A 165 -5.92 -3.88 14.06
N PHE A 166 -6.55 -3.41 12.98
CA PHE A 166 -7.88 -2.81 13.00
C PHE A 166 -8.94 -3.78 13.55
N ARG A 167 -8.94 -5.06 13.11
CA ARG A 167 -9.87 -6.08 13.62
C ARG A 167 -9.65 -6.41 15.09
N LYS A 168 -8.41 -6.29 15.58
CA LYS A 168 -8.06 -6.48 17.00
C LYS A 168 -8.43 -5.28 17.87
N GLY A 169 -8.84 -4.15 17.27
CA GLY A 169 -9.10 -2.91 17.99
C GLY A 169 -7.85 -2.07 18.29
N ASP A 170 -6.68 -2.45 17.75
CA ASP A 170 -5.45 -1.65 17.87
C ASP A 170 -5.40 -0.59 16.76
N PHE A 171 -6.23 0.44 16.91
CA PHE A 171 -6.36 1.48 15.91
C PHE A 171 -5.11 2.36 15.77
N ILE A 172 -4.27 2.44 16.80
CA ILE A 172 -3.03 3.24 16.73
C ILE A 172 -2.03 2.56 15.80
N GLN A 173 -1.81 1.25 15.98
CA GLN A 173 -0.90 0.52 15.10
C GLN A 173 -1.47 0.36 13.69
N ALA A 174 -2.79 0.11 13.58
CA ALA A 174 -3.46 0.10 12.29
C ALA A 174 -3.27 1.43 11.54
N GLY A 175 -3.38 2.56 12.22
CA GLY A 175 -3.18 3.88 11.61
C GLY A 175 -1.78 4.13 11.10
N ARG A 176 -0.75 3.81 11.89
CA ARG A 176 0.65 3.94 11.45
C ARG A 176 0.95 3.12 10.20
N LYS A 177 0.49 1.86 10.17
CA LYS A 177 0.70 0.96 9.02
C LYS A 177 -0.12 1.38 7.81
N THR A 178 -1.33 1.88 8.02
CA THR A 178 -2.18 2.44 6.95
C THR A 178 -1.50 3.65 6.30
N GLU A 179 -0.95 4.57 7.09
CA GLU A 179 -0.22 5.74 6.59
C GLU A 179 1.03 5.36 5.79
N GLU A 180 1.86 4.43 6.29
CA GLU A 180 3.03 3.96 5.55
C GLU A 180 2.62 3.23 4.26
N SER A 181 1.58 2.40 4.32
CA SER A 181 1.00 1.74 3.14
C SER A 181 0.48 2.76 2.12
N GLU A 182 -0.20 3.81 2.56
CA GLU A 182 -0.76 4.86 1.70
C GLU A 182 0.34 5.55 0.91
N ASN A 183 1.39 6.00 1.60
CA ASN A 183 2.54 6.65 0.97
C ASN A 183 3.18 5.76 -0.11
N LEU A 184 3.34 4.47 0.16
CA LEU A 184 3.93 3.52 -0.79
C LEU A 184 3.00 3.24 -1.98
N LEU A 185 1.73 2.90 -1.72
CA LEU A 185 0.79 2.50 -2.77
C LEU A 185 0.42 3.68 -3.67
N LYS A 186 0.15 4.85 -3.09
CA LYS A 186 -0.24 6.04 -3.85
C LYS A 186 0.89 6.53 -4.74
N SER A 187 2.10 6.71 -4.19
CA SER A 187 3.26 7.14 -4.99
C SER A 187 3.63 6.12 -6.07
N SER A 188 3.47 4.82 -5.78
CA SER A 188 3.69 3.76 -6.77
C SER A 188 2.66 3.78 -7.88
N TYR A 189 1.39 4.00 -7.56
CA TYR A 189 0.32 4.16 -8.54
C TYR A 189 0.58 5.38 -9.43
N GLU A 190 0.88 6.54 -8.84
CA GLU A 190 1.18 7.78 -9.58
C GLU A 190 2.38 7.61 -10.52
N THR A 191 3.45 6.95 -10.05
CA THR A 191 4.63 6.67 -10.89
C THR A 191 4.26 5.74 -12.04
N ALA A 192 3.56 4.63 -11.75
CA ALA A 192 3.16 3.66 -12.78
C ALA A 192 2.22 4.28 -13.82
N ASP A 193 1.26 5.08 -13.39
CA ASP A 193 0.32 5.81 -14.24
C ASP A 193 1.04 6.83 -15.12
N SER A 194 2.00 7.57 -14.57
CA SER A 194 2.85 8.50 -15.32
C SER A 194 3.69 7.77 -16.38
N ASP A 195 4.34 6.66 -16.00
CA ASP A 195 5.15 5.86 -16.92
C ASP A 195 4.30 5.32 -18.08
N LEU A 196 3.11 4.79 -17.76
CA LEU A 196 2.17 4.28 -18.76
C LEU A 196 1.66 5.40 -19.68
N LYS A 197 1.32 6.57 -19.14
CA LYS A 197 0.94 7.74 -19.95
C LYS A 197 2.06 8.16 -20.88
N SER A 198 3.29 8.24 -20.37
CA SER A 198 4.47 8.58 -21.16
C SER A 198 4.69 7.59 -22.30
N TYR A 199 4.51 6.28 -22.06
CA TYR A 199 4.55 5.27 -23.11
C TYR A 199 3.53 5.57 -24.23
N PHE A 200 2.30 5.94 -23.87
CA PHE A 200 1.23 6.23 -24.83
C PHE A 200 1.33 7.60 -25.51
N GLU A 201 2.29 8.47 -25.17
CA GLU A 201 2.53 9.74 -25.89
C GLU A 201 2.83 9.50 -27.38
N ALA A 202 3.41 8.35 -27.72
CA ALA A 202 3.70 7.96 -29.10
C ALA A 202 2.48 7.45 -29.89
N PHE A 203 1.30 7.31 -29.27
CA PHE A 203 0.09 6.78 -29.90
C PHE A 203 -0.30 7.46 -31.22
N PRO A 204 -0.24 8.80 -31.38
CA PRO A 204 -0.55 9.44 -32.67
C PRO A 204 0.35 8.97 -33.81
N VAL A 205 1.62 8.70 -33.52
CA VAL A 205 2.59 8.19 -34.50
C VAL A 205 2.28 6.73 -34.84
N TRP A 206 2.03 5.90 -33.83
CA TRP A 206 1.63 4.51 -34.01
C TRP A 206 0.36 4.37 -34.85
N LYS A 207 -0.65 5.19 -34.57
CA LYS A 207 -1.90 5.23 -35.35
C LYS A 207 -1.62 5.59 -36.80
N LYS A 208 -0.80 6.61 -37.06
CA LYS A 208 -0.41 7.02 -38.42
C LYS A 208 0.28 5.88 -39.18
N TRP A 209 1.19 5.16 -38.54
CA TRP A 209 1.87 4.00 -39.13
C TRP A 209 0.92 2.84 -39.41
N THR A 210 0.07 2.50 -38.45
CA THR A 210 -0.97 1.48 -38.57
C THR A 210 -1.89 1.77 -39.75
N ASP A 211 -2.45 2.99 -39.80
CA ASP A 211 -3.35 3.42 -40.87
C ASP A 211 -2.65 3.40 -42.23
N LYS A 212 -1.37 3.78 -42.30
CA LYS A 212 -0.56 3.72 -43.52
C LYS A 212 -0.45 2.27 -44.03
N THR A 213 -0.08 1.34 -43.17
CA THR A 213 0.12 -0.06 -43.54
C THR A 213 -1.17 -0.75 -43.99
N ILE A 214 -2.29 -0.44 -43.33
CA ILE A 214 -3.62 -0.94 -43.75
C ILE A 214 -3.99 -0.37 -45.13
N ARG A 215 -3.73 0.92 -45.39
CA ARG A 215 -3.96 1.53 -46.71
C ARG A 215 -3.09 0.90 -47.79
N GLU A 216 -1.80 0.67 -47.54
CA GLU A 216 -0.88 0.03 -48.48
C GLU A 216 -1.32 -1.41 -48.79
N SER A 217 -1.75 -2.17 -47.78
CA SER A 217 -2.35 -3.50 -47.97
C SER A 217 -3.57 -3.45 -48.90
N ARG A 218 -4.44 -2.43 -48.73
CA ARG A 218 -5.63 -2.23 -49.58
C ARG A 218 -5.27 -1.89 -51.02
N GLN A 219 -4.39 -0.93 -51.22
CA GLN A 219 -4.00 -0.44 -52.56
C GLN A 219 -3.29 -1.52 -53.38
N ASN A 220 -2.41 -2.28 -52.73
CA ASN A 220 -1.61 -3.31 -53.40
C ASN A 220 -2.30 -4.67 -53.46
N LEU A 221 -3.53 -4.80 -52.95
CA LEU A 221 -4.26 -6.07 -52.82
C LEU A 221 -3.40 -7.19 -52.19
N ALA A 222 -2.61 -6.82 -51.18
CA ALA A 222 -1.53 -7.64 -50.62
C ALA A 222 -1.70 -7.86 -49.12
N TYR A 223 -0.94 -8.82 -48.59
CA TYR A 223 -0.83 -9.05 -47.16
C TYR A 223 0.07 -8.01 -46.49
N ALA A 224 -0.24 -7.66 -45.24
CA ALA A 224 0.58 -6.88 -44.33
C ALA A 224 0.46 -7.41 -42.89
N ILE A 225 1.48 -7.15 -42.08
CA ILE A 225 1.51 -7.53 -40.65
C ILE A 225 1.51 -6.25 -39.80
N ILE A 226 0.74 -6.25 -38.72
CA ILE A 226 0.83 -5.26 -37.64
C ILE A 226 1.06 -6.01 -36.33
N VAL A 227 2.11 -5.65 -35.61
CA VAL A 227 2.39 -6.15 -34.26
C VAL A 227 2.04 -5.04 -33.27
N ASP A 228 1.07 -5.34 -32.41
CA ASP A 228 0.68 -4.53 -31.26
C ASP A 228 1.38 -5.08 -30.02
N LYS A 229 2.33 -4.30 -29.48
CA LYS A 229 3.16 -4.72 -28.36
C LYS A 229 2.36 -4.80 -27.06
N PHE A 230 1.54 -3.79 -26.77
CA PHE A 230 0.74 -3.72 -25.55
C PHE A 230 -0.28 -4.86 -25.51
N ALA A 231 -0.94 -5.15 -26.62
CA ALA A 231 -1.91 -6.25 -26.72
C ALA A 231 -1.26 -7.64 -26.88
N ARG A 232 0.05 -7.73 -27.11
CA ARG A 232 0.79 -8.96 -27.49
C ARG A 232 0.17 -9.66 -28.70
N LYS A 233 -0.20 -8.89 -29.73
CA LYS A 233 -0.85 -9.43 -30.93
C LYS A 233 -0.04 -9.19 -32.19
N CYS A 234 0.05 -10.22 -33.03
CA CYS A 234 0.45 -10.12 -34.44
C CYS A 234 -0.79 -10.29 -35.30
N ILE A 235 -1.14 -9.26 -36.04
CA ILE A 235 -2.38 -9.14 -36.79
C ILE A 235 -2.05 -9.10 -38.29
N VAL A 236 -2.66 -9.99 -39.06
CA VAL A 236 -2.48 -10.08 -40.51
C VAL A 236 -3.64 -9.40 -41.21
N TYR A 237 -3.32 -8.44 -42.08
CA TYR A 237 -4.24 -7.79 -42.99
C TYR A 237 -4.09 -8.33 -44.41
N LYS A 238 -5.19 -8.39 -45.16
CA LYS A 238 -5.20 -8.63 -46.62
C LYS A 238 -6.19 -7.66 -47.25
N ASN A 239 -5.76 -6.93 -48.27
CA ASN A 239 -6.59 -5.92 -48.96
C ASN A 239 -7.16 -4.87 -47.97
N GLY A 240 -6.38 -4.55 -46.93
CA GLY A 240 -6.79 -3.63 -45.87
C GLY A 240 -7.89 -4.16 -44.93
N VAL A 241 -8.16 -5.47 -44.94
CA VAL A 241 -9.12 -6.14 -44.04
C VAL A 241 -8.36 -7.09 -43.12
N ARG A 242 -8.67 -7.04 -41.82
CA ARG A 242 -8.11 -7.96 -40.81
C ARG A 242 -8.50 -9.41 -41.15
N LYS A 243 -7.53 -10.32 -41.19
CA LYS A 243 -7.74 -11.73 -41.56
C LYS A 243 -7.47 -12.71 -40.43
N GLN A 244 -6.33 -12.56 -39.76
CA GLN A 244 -5.91 -13.46 -38.69
C GLN A 244 -5.20 -12.66 -37.60
N GLU A 245 -5.19 -13.21 -36.40
CA GLU A 245 -4.49 -12.67 -35.25
C GLU A 245 -3.83 -13.82 -34.49
N PHE A 246 -2.61 -13.59 -34.03
CA PHE A 246 -1.83 -14.52 -33.24
C PHE A 246 -1.36 -13.83 -31.97
N SER A 247 -1.31 -14.57 -30.86
CA SER A 247 -0.62 -14.10 -29.66
C SER A 247 0.89 -14.15 -29.87
N VAL A 248 1.61 -13.18 -29.32
CA VAL A 248 3.07 -13.10 -29.43
C VAL A 248 3.75 -12.90 -28.08
N GLU A 249 5.02 -13.25 -28.05
CA GLU A 249 5.95 -12.90 -26.97
C GLU A 249 7.02 -11.98 -27.54
N LEU A 250 7.40 -10.98 -26.76
CA LEU A 250 8.25 -9.88 -27.22
C LEU A 250 9.63 -9.92 -26.56
N GLY A 251 10.39 -8.86 -26.78
CA GLY A 251 11.61 -8.59 -26.04
C GLY A 251 11.35 -8.41 -24.54
N ARG A 252 12.29 -8.83 -23.68
CA ARG A 252 12.17 -8.65 -22.22
C ARG A 252 11.90 -7.19 -21.82
N ASN A 253 12.42 -6.24 -22.61
CA ASN A 253 12.23 -4.81 -22.45
C ASN A 253 11.26 -4.25 -23.51
N TRP A 254 10.12 -4.92 -23.73
CA TRP A 254 9.20 -4.53 -24.80
C TRP A 254 8.64 -3.11 -24.64
N VAL A 255 8.47 -2.57 -23.44
CA VAL A 255 8.04 -1.15 -23.26
C VAL A 255 9.16 -0.18 -23.69
N GLY A 256 10.42 -0.61 -23.55
CA GLY A 256 11.56 0.20 -23.91
C GLY A 256 11.63 0.52 -25.40
N HIS A 257 12.27 1.65 -25.70
CA HIS A 257 12.63 1.98 -27.08
C HIS A 257 13.87 1.20 -27.50
N LYS A 258 13.80 0.61 -28.69
CA LYS A 258 14.97 -0.03 -29.29
C LYS A 258 15.97 1.02 -29.79
N ARG A 259 17.12 1.12 -29.11
CA ARG A 259 18.16 2.12 -29.36
C ARG A 259 19.51 1.50 -29.62
N GLU A 260 19.81 0.33 -29.07
CA GLU A 260 21.12 -0.30 -29.27
C GLU A 260 21.09 -1.82 -29.10
N LYS A 261 22.18 -2.47 -29.51
CA LYS A 261 22.36 -3.90 -29.31
C LYS A 261 22.39 -4.22 -27.81
N GLY A 262 21.51 -5.13 -27.39
CA GLY A 262 21.46 -5.63 -26.01
C GLY A 262 20.43 -4.93 -25.11
N ASP A 263 19.63 -4.02 -25.67
CA ASP A 263 18.53 -3.37 -24.94
C ASP A 263 17.30 -4.27 -24.70
N ASP A 264 17.29 -5.46 -25.30
CA ASP A 264 16.19 -6.44 -25.29
C ASP A 264 14.81 -5.86 -25.70
N ALA A 265 14.80 -4.72 -26.40
CA ALA A 265 13.57 -4.06 -26.82
C ALA A 265 13.15 -4.56 -28.20
N THR A 266 11.85 -4.80 -28.38
CA THR A 266 11.25 -5.00 -29.71
C THR A 266 11.07 -3.63 -30.37
N PRO A 267 11.61 -3.41 -31.58
CA PRO A 267 11.58 -2.09 -32.20
C PRO A 267 10.17 -1.66 -32.57
N GLU A 268 9.96 -0.36 -32.69
CA GLU A 268 8.71 0.24 -33.17
C GLU A 268 9.01 0.98 -34.47
N GLY A 269 8.20 0.77 -35.50
CA GLY A 269 8.45 1.36 -36.81
C GLY A 269 7.80 0.63 -37.96
N LEU A 270 8.15 1.10 -39.16
CA LEU A 270 7.72 0.54 -40.44
C LEU A 270 8.85 -0.31 -41.04
N TYR A 271 8.56 -1.60 -41.24
CA TYR A 271 9.49 -2.61 -41.70
C TYR A 271 8.92 -3.40 -42.88
N LYS A 272 9.75 -4.28 -43.44
CA LYS A 272 9.37 -5.27 -44.45
C LYS A 272 10.15 -6.56 -44.22
N ILE A 273 9.53 -7.68 -44.60
CA ILE A 273 10.20 -8.98 -44.60
C ILE A 273 11.31 -8.96 -45.67
N THR A 274 12.54 -9.28 -45.28
CA THR A 274 13.69 -9.38 -46.18
C THR A 274 14.03 -10.81 -46.53
N LYS A 275 13.82 -11.75 -45.60
CA LYS A 275 14.09 -13.17 -45.80
C LYS A 275 13.03 -14.02 -45.09
N LYS A 276 12.75 -15.17 -45.70
CA LYS A 276 11.98 -16.27 -45.10
C LYS A 276 12.94 -17.44 -44.87
N LEU A 277 13.06 -17.87 -43.62
CA LEU A 277 14.01 -18.87 -43.17
C LEU A 277 13.25 -20.09 -42.60
N GLU A 278 13.73 -21.28 -42.92
CA GLU A 278 13.24 -22.57 -42.39
C GLU A 278 14.35 -23.62 -42.51
N GLY A 279 14.20 -24.73 -41.79
CA GLY A 279 15.20 -25.80 -41.75
C GLY A 279 16.52 -25.32 -41.17
N SER A 280 17.65 -25.76 -41.74
CA SER A 280 19.00 -25.41 -41.27
C SER A 280 19.38 -23.92 -41.38
N ARG A 281 18.53 -23.08 -42.00
CA ARG A 281 18.78 -21.65 -42.20
C ARG A 281 18.41 -20.78 -41.00
N THR A 282 17.74 -21.34 -39.99
CA THR A 282 17.38 -20.65 -38.76
C THR A 282 17.45 -21.61 -37.57
N LYS A 283 17.71 -21.07 -36.37
CA LYS A 283 17.66 -21.83 -35.12
C LYS A 283 16.22 -22.02 -34.60
N TYR A 284 15.27 -21.31 -35.18
CA TYR A 284 13.85 -21.39 -34.84
C TYR A 284 13.12 -22.39 -35.74
N HIS A 285 11.85 -22.70 -35.46
CA HIS A 285 11.01 -23.52 -36.34
C HIS A 285 10.93 -22.93 -37.76
N LYS A 286 10.52 -21.66 -37.82
CA LYS A 286 10.55 -20.79 -39.00
C LYS A 286 10.79 -19.36 -38.55
N ALA A 287 11.38 -18.53 -39.41
CA ALA A 287 11.63 -17.13 -39.11
C ALA A 287 11.43 -16.22 -40.33
N LEU A 288 10.95 -15.01 -40.07
CA LEU A 288 10.79 -13.92 -41.02
C LEU A 288 11.72 -12.78 -40.56
N LEU A 289 12.83 -12.60 -41.27
CA LEU A 289 13.78 -11.53 -40.99
C LEU A 289 13.18 -10.20 -41.47
N ILE A 290 13.09 -9.20 -40.59
CA ILE A 290 12.69 -7.84 -40.99
C ILE A 290 13.91 -6.99 -41.31
N ASN A 291 13.73 -5.88 -42.02
CA ASN A 291 14.80 -4.96 -42.38
C ASN A 291 15.24 -4.04 -41.22
N TYR A 292 15.28 -4.52 -39.98
CA TYR A 292 15.82 -3.77 -38.84
C TYR A 292 17.35 -3.97 -38.72
N PRO A 293 18.13 -2.90 -38.49
CA PRO A 293 17.72 -1.50 -38.53
C PRO A 293 17.51 -1.03 -39.98
N ASN A 294 16.46 -0.24 -40.22
CA ASN A 294 16.22 0.44 -41.48
C ASN A 294 16.85 1.84 -41.47
N GLU A 295 16.67 2.62 -42.53
CA GLU A 295 17.23 3.98 -42.64
C GLU A 295 16.74 4.93 -41.53
N ALA A 296 15.47 4.85 -41.14
CA ALA A 296 14.93 5.66 -40.04
C ALA A 296 15.54 5.26 -38.68
N ASP A 297 15.71 3.96 -38.44
CA ASP A 297 16.37 3.47 -37.21
C ASP A 297 17.83 3.92 -37.15
N LEU A 298 18.55 3.85 -38.28
CA LEU A 298 19.95 4.26 -38.37
C LEU A 298 20.10 5.78 -38.17
N GLU A 299 19.19 6.59 -38.69
CA GLU A 299 19.22 8.04 -38.49
C GLU A 299 18.91 8.42 -37.03
N GLU A 300 17.92 7.78 -36.40
CA GLU A 300 17.63 8.02 -34.98
C GLU A 300 18.78 7.58 -34.08
N PHE A 301 19.41 6.44 -34.41
CA PHE A 301 20.62 5.96 -33.75
C PHE A 301 21.76 6.98 -33.85
N ARG A 302 22.01 7.53 -35.05
CA ARG A 302 23.04 8.53 -35.30
C ARG A 302 22.79 9.80 -34.49
N LYS A 303 21.56 10.33 -34.51
CA LYS A 303 21.15 11.50 -33.71
C LYS A 303 21.31 11.26 -32.21
N SER A 304 20.98 10.07 -31.73
CA SER A 304 21.13 9.71 -30.31
C SER A 304 22.60 9.71 -29.88
N LYS A 305 23.50 9.23 -30.74
CA LYS A 305 24.95 9.33 -30.51
C LYS A 305 25.46 10.78 -30.52
N GLU A 306 25.01 11.60 -31.47
CA GLU A 306 25.40 13.02 -31.56
C GLU A 306 24.98 13.82 -30.32
N LYS A 307 23.81 13.50 -29.75
CA LYS A 307 23.31 14.12 -28.51
C LYS A 307 23.97 13.58 -27.23
N GLY A 308 24.88 12.60 -27.34
CA GLY A 308 25.51 11.96 -26.18
C GLY A 308 24.55 11.06 -25.37
N LEU A 309 23.40 10.69 -25.94
CA LEU A 309 22.44 9.79 -25.29
C LEU A 309 22.85 8.32 -25.38
N LEU A 310 23.78 7.99 -26.28
CA LEU A 310 24.35 6.66 -26.45
C LEU A 310 25.88 6.71 -26.39
N PRO A 311 26.54 5.68 -25.84
CA PRO A 311 27.99 5.56 -25.87
C PRO A 311 28.56 5.62 -27.29
N SER A 312 29.78 6.13 -27.44
CA SER A 312 30.48 6.16 -28.74
C SER A 312 30.69 4.76 -29.33
N SER A 313 30.81 3.73 -28.49
CA SER A 313 30.96 2.32 -28.85
C SER A 313 29.63 1.60 -29.15
N ALA A 314 28.49 2.24 -28.91
CA ALA A 314 27.17 1.65 -29.15
C ALA A 314 27.01 1.23 -30.62
N LYS A 315 26.19 0.20 -30.84
CA LYS A 315 25.80 -0.33 -32.16
C LYS A 315 24.28 -0.46 -32.22
N PRO A 316 23.63 -0.26 -33.38
CA PRO A 316 22.15 -0.27 -33.47
C PRO A 316 21.52 -1.66 -33.27
N GLY A 317 22.31 -2.74 -33.32
CA GLY A 317 21.78 -4.10 -33.34
C GLY A 317 21.40 -4.55 -34.74
N SER A 318 20.81 -5.74 -34.85
CA SER A 318 20.42 -6.40 -36.11
C SER A 318 19.59 -7.66 -35.82
N LEU A 319 19.18 -8.38 -36.86
CA LEU A 319 18.60 -9.73 -36.77
C LEU A 319 17.31 -9.80 -35.93
N ILE A 320 16.46 -8.78 -36.07
CA ILE A 320 15.10 -8.86 -35.53
C ILE A 320 14.24 -9.70 -36.46
N GLU A 321 13.57 -10.69 -35.90
CA GLU A 321 12.80 -11.69 -36.63
C GLU A 321 11.40 -11.86 -36.02
N ILE A 322 10.42 -12.18 -36.85
CA ILE A 322 9.17 -12.79 -36.42
C ILE A 322 9.35 -14.30 -36.58
N HIS A 323 9.32 -15.08 -35.49
CA HIS A 323 9.74 -16.48 -35.52
C HIS A 323 8.87 -17.40 -34.66
N GLY A 324 8.97 -18.71 -34.91
CA GLY A 324 8.35 -19.76 -34.09
C GLY A 324 9.14 -20.05 -32.80
N GLY A 325 8.62 -20.92 -31.94
CA GLY A 325 9.25 -21.30 -30.67
C GLY A 325 8.86 -20.42 -29.47
N GLY A 326 7.82 -19.60 -29.64
CA GLY A 326 7.09 -18.96 -28.53
C GLY A 326 6.10 -19.91 -27.86
N GLY A 327 5.21 -19.35 -27.04
CA GLY A 327 4.27 -20.11 -26.20
C GLY A 327 4.86 -20.51 -24.85
N ARG A 328 5.81 -19.72 -24.34
CA ARG A 328 6.44 -19.84 -23.03
C ARG A 328 5.66 -19.13 -21.91
N GLY A 329 4.69 -18.29 -22.26
CA GLY A 329 3.84 -17.56 -21.32
C GLY A 329 4.49 -16.29 -20.73
N ALA A 330 5.60 -15.81 -21.31
CA ALA A 330 6.28 -14.60 -20.88
C ALA A 330 7.06 -13.94 -22.02
N ASP A 331 7.29 -12.63 -21.95
CA ASP A 331 8.17 -11.90 -22.87
C ASP A 331 9.64 -12.25 -22.58
N TRP A 332 10.32 -12.93 -23.50
CA TRP A 332 11.65 -13.55 -23.24
C TRP A 332 12.73 -13.23 -24.27
N THR A 333 12.36 -12.72 -25.45
CA THR A 333 13.30 -12.56 -26.55
C THR A 333 14.26 -11.39 -26.29
N GLU A 334 15.25 -11.22 -27.17
CA GLU A 334 16.18 -10.07 -27.16
C GLU A 334 15.70 -8.95 -28.12
N GLY A 335 14.40 -8.94 -28.44
CA GLY A 335 13.75 -7.95 -29.30
C GLY A 335 12.99 -8.53 -30.51
N CYS A 336 13.05 -9.85 -30.72
CA CYS A 336 12.24 -10.54 -31.72
C CYS A 336 10.76 -10.59 -31.33
N VAL A 337 9.93 -11.09 -32.25
CA VAL A 337 8.51 -11.38 -32.03
C VAL A 337 8.29 -12.88 -32.18
N ALA A 338 8.04 -13.57 -31.07
CA ALA A 338 7.91 -15.01 -31.04
C ALA A 338 6.44 -15.44 -31.07
N LEU A 339 6.09 -16.35 -31.97
CA LEU A 339 4.79 -17.01 -32.09
C LEU A 339 4.93 -18.49 -31.72
N THR A 340 3.81 -19.16 -31.40
CA THR A 340 3.81 -20.62 -31.35
C THR A 340 4.17 -21.20 -32.72
N ASN A 341 4.67 -22.44 -32.77
CA ASN A 341 5.06 -23.06 -34.05
C ASN A 341 3.87 -23.18 -35.02
N SER A 342 2.68 -23.52 -34.51
CA SER A 342 1.46 -23.62 -35.31
C SER A 342 1.03 -22.27 -35.89
N ASP A 343 1.08 -21.21 -35.09
CA ASP A 343 0.74 -19.86 -35.54
C ASP A 343 1.77 -19.35 -36.56
N MET A 344 3.05 -19.64 -36.31
CA MET A 344 4.13 -19.33 -37.24
C MET A 344 3.94 -20.06 -38.58
N ASP A 345 3.51 -21.33 -38.58
CA ASP A 345 3.21 -22.06 -39.81
C ASP A 345 2.05 -21.46 -40.61
N ALA A 346 1.02 -20.96 -39.92
CA ALA A 346 -0.09 -20.25 -40.56
C ALA A 346 0.40 -18.91 -41.16
N LEU A 347 1.09 -18.08 -40.36
CA LEU A 347 1.62 -16.79 -40.79
C LEU A 347 2.58 -16.94 -41.98
N TYR A 348 3.50 -17.91 -41.91
CA TYR A 348 4.52 -18.13 -42.94
C TYR A 348 3.94 -18.46 -44.32
N LYS A 349 2.75 -19.08 -44.38
CA LYS A 349 2.06 -19.39 -45.65
C LYS A 349 1.42 -18.16 -46.28
N LEU A 350 1.06 -17.16 -45.48
CA LEU A 350 0.33 -15.97 -45.95
C LEU A 350 1.26 -14.90 -46.52
N VAL A 351 2.47 -14.78 -45.99
CA VAL A 351 3.36 -13.64 -46.26
C VAL A 351 4.54 -14.01 -47.16
N GLN A 352 5.12 -13.00 -47.81
CA GLN A 352 6.24 -13.14 -48.73
C GLN A 352 7.35 -12.11 -48.44
N VAL A 353 8.51 -12.28 -49.07
CA VAL A 353 9.54 -11.24 -49.02
C VAL A 353 8.96 -9.95 -49.60
N GLY A 354 9.20 -8.83 -48.93
CA GLY A 354 8.62 -7.53 -49.24
C GLY A 354 7.28 -7.24 -48.54
N THR A 355 6.64 -8.22 -47.90
CA THR A 355 5.42 -7.96 -47.11
C THR A 355 5.69 -6.89 -46.05
N PRO A 356 4.90 -5.79 -46.00
CA PRO A 356 5.01 -4.77 -44.97
C PRO A 356 4.76 -5.33 -43.58
N VAL A 357 5.56 -4.87 -42.61
CA VAL A 357 5.45 -5.18 -41.19
C VAL A 357 5.45 -3.87 -40.43
N THR A 358 4.48 -3.63 -39.57
CA THR A 358 4.46 -2.45 -38.70
C THR A 358 4.45 -2.91 -37.26
N ILE A 359 5.36 -2.41 -36.46
CA ILE A 359 5.41 -2.69 -35.03
C ILE A 359 5.11 -1.40 -34.29
N VAL A 360 4.10 -1.43 -33.42
CA VAL A 360 3.62 -0.28 -32.66
C VAL A 360 3.49 -0.63 -31.20
N GLY A 361 3.55 0.38 -30.35
CA GLY A 361 3.30 0.17 -28.93
C GLY A 361 1.87 -0.26 -28.65
N SER A 362 0.89 0.41 -29.25
CA SER A 362 -0.54 0.05 -29.20
C SER A 362 -1.26 0.51 -30.46
N MET A 363 -2.27 -0.25 -30.90
CA MET A 363 -3.22 0.13 -31.95
C MET A 363 -4.43 0.91 -31.43
N VAL A 364 -4.65 0.92 -30.11
CA VAL A 364 -5.76 1.61 -29.44
C VAL A 364 -5.24 2.68 -28.49
N SER A 365 -6.08 3.67 -28.15
CA SER A 365 -5.68 4.73 -27.23
C SER A 365 -5.49 4.19 -25.80
N LEU A 366 -4.87 4.99 -24.93
CA LEU A 366 -4.69 4.61 -23.53
C LEU A 366 -6.04 4.30 -22.86
N GLU A 367 -7.05 5.13 -23.10
CA GLU A 367 -8.40 4.98 -22.52
C GLU A 367 -9.09 3.71 -22.99
N GLU A 368 -8.77 3.21 -24.18
CA GLU A 368 -9.29 1.94 -24.70
C GLU A 368 -8.47 0.75 -24.19
N ALA A 369 -7.16 0.91 -24.02
CA ALA A 369 -6.25 -0.14 -23.55
C ALA A 369 -6.44 -0.52 -22.07
N VAL A 370 -6.86 0.43 -21.23
CA VAL A 370 -7.01 0.24 -19.76
C VAL A 370 -8.47 -0.01 -19.31
N LYS A 371 -9.42 -0.05 -20.24
CA LYS A 371 -10.83 -0.41 -19.95
C LYS A 371 -10.94 -1.90 -19.64
#